data_AF-A0A966ZE69-F1
#
_entry.id   AF-A0A966ZE69-F1
#
_cell.length_a   1.000
_cell.length_b   1.000
_cell.length_c   1.000
_cell.angle_alpha   90.00
_cell.angle_beta   90.00
_cell.angle_gamma   90.00
#
_symmetry.space_group_name_H-M   'P 1'
#
loop_
_entity.id
_entity.type
_entity.pdbx_description
1 polymer ?
#
loop_
_entity_poly.entity_id
_entity_poly.type
_entity_poly.pdbx_seq_one_letter_code
_entity_poly.pdbx_strand_id
1 'polypeptide(L)'
;MWLYCSVNALAALLAFALIEAFQWTGGAPAGETQKIAWLRIITAGFSSMVLLRSSLFRLRVGSQDIDVGPAALVQQLQGAIDREIDRQEGQLRLLAVDALKGLRFEDAVSEAPALCAGVLQSLTADQQAQLKKSIEAITGGKGSEETKLRMLALELMNVAGPEIVKAVADKLRGG
;
A
#
# COMPACT_ATOMS: atom_id res chain seq x y z
N MET A 1 -5.82 -2.55 -2.04
CA MET A 1 -6.92 -3.32 -2.70
C MET A 1 -8.16 -3.45 -1.82
N TRP A 2 -8.04 -3.89 -0.57
CA TRP A 2 -9.18 -4.08 0.36
C TRP A 2 -10.01 -2.81 0.62
N LEU A 3 -9.36 -1.65 0.82
CA LEU A 3 -10.05 -0.37 1.08
C LEU A 3 -10.88 0.14 -0.11
N TYR A 4 -10.37 -0.06 -1.33
CA TYR A 4 -11.10 0.23 -2.56
C TYR A 4 -12.39 -0.61 -2.65
N CYS A 5 -12.33 -1.87 -2.23
CA CYS A 5 -13.52 -2.71 -2.11
C CYS A 5 -14.49 -2.18 -1.04
N SER A 6 -14.00 -1.70 0.11
CA SER A 6 -14.82 -1.16 1.20
C SER A 6 -15.60 0.09 0.77
N VAL A 7 -14.93 1.04 0.12
CA VAL A 7 -15.56 2.30 -0.34
C VAL A 7 -16.62 2.00 -1.41
N ASN A 8 -16.33 1.11 -2.36
CA ASN A 8 -17.31 0.69 -3.36
C ASN A 8 -18.47 -0.09 -2.76
N ALA A 9 -18.23 -0.95 -1.76
CA ALA A 9 -19.28 -1.67 -1.05
C ALA A 9 -20.22 -0.69 -0.34
N LEU A 10 -19.67 0.33 0.33
CA LEU A 10 -20.46 1.34 1.03
C LEU A 10 -21.29 2.20 0.06
N ALA A 11 -20.72 2.58 -1.08
CA ALA A 11 -21.46 3.30 -2.11
C ALA A 11 -22.51 2.43 -2.82
N ALA A 12 -22.27 1.12 -3.00
CA ALA A 12 -23.27 0.19 -3.51
C ALA A 12 -24.44 0.02 -2.52
N LEU A 13 -24.16 -0.01 -1.21
CA LEU A 13 -25.18 -0.01 -0.16
C LEU A 13 -26.01 1.27 -0.17
N LEU A 14 -25.37 2.43 -0.35
CA LEU A 14 -26.08 3.71 -0.48
C LEU A 14 -26.95 3.78 -1.74
N ALA A 15 -26.43 3.30 -2.88
CA ALA A 15 -27.21 3.22 -4.12
C ALA A 15 -28.41 2.28 -3.96
N PHE A 16 -28.25 1.15 -3.28
CA PHE A 16 -29.33 0.24 -2.96
C PHE A 16 -30.37 0.87 -2.02
N ALA A 17 -29.92 1.58 -0.98
CA ALA A 17 -30.80 2.30 -0.05
C ALA A 17 -31.62 3.39 -0.76
N LEU A 18 -31.03 4.09 -1.74
CA LEU A 18 -31.75 5.06 -2.57
C LEU A 18 -32.78 4.37 -3.46
N ILE A 19 -32.43 3.25 -4.10
CA ILE A 19 -33.35 2.46 -4.92
C ILE A 19 -34.55 1.96 -4.10
N GLU A 20 -34.34 1.59 -2.84
CA GLU A 20 -35.42 1.23 -1.91
C GLU A 20 -36.25 2.44 -1.48
N ALA A 21 -35.61 3.55 -1.10
CA ALA A 21 -36.30 4.77 -0.68
C ALA A 21 -37.19 5.38 -1.78
N PHE A 22 -36.73 5.34 -3.03
CA PHE A 22 -37.49 5.84 -4.19
C PHE A 22 -38.44 4.80 -4.80
N GLN A 23 -38.54 3.60 -4.20
CA GLN A 23 -39.34 2.48 -4.69
C GLN A 23 -39.17 2.23 -6.20
N TRP A 24 -37.94 2.33 -6.70
CA TRP A 24 -37.69 2.15 -8.12
C TRP A 24 -37.89 0.68 -8.51
N THR A 25 -38.96 0.40 -9.26
CA THR A 25 -39.38 -0.97 -9.65
C THR A 25 -38.72 -1.48 -10.93
N GLY A 26 -37.81 -0.70 -11.54
CA GLY A 26 -37.15 -1.09 -12.78
C GLY A 26 -38.08 -1.24 -14.00
N GLY A 27 -39.34 -0.78 -13.90
CA GLY A 27 -40.33 -0.84 -14.98
C GLY A 27 -41.05 -2.18 -15.15
N ALA A 28 -40.94 -3.11 -14.20
CA ALA A 28 -41.53 -4.45 -14.33
C ALA A 28 -43.01 -4.52 -13.85
N PRO A 29 -43.86 -5.31 -14.52
CA PRO A 29 -45.25 -5.53 -14.09
C PRO A 29 -45.34 -6.28 -12.76
N ALA A 30 -46.38 -5.98 -11.98
CA ALA A 30 -46.62 -6.57 -10.66
C ALA A 30 -46.71 -8.11 -10.75
N GLY A 31 -45.73 -8.82 -10.18
CA GLY A 31 -45.70 -10.28 -10.13
C GLY A 31 -44.29 -10.91 -10.25
N GLU A 32 -43.30 -10.20 -10.80
CA GLU A 32 -41.93 -10.72 -10.98
C GLU A 32 -40.93 -10.21 -9.92
N THR A 33 -41.31 -10.28 -8.64
CA THR A 33 -40.58 -9.68 -7.49
C THR A 33 -39.12 -10.12 -7.40
N GLN A 34 -38.79 -11.37 -7.79
CA GLN A 34 -37.44 -11.91 -7.64
C GLN A 34 -36.46 -11.48 -8.75
N LYS A 35 -36.94 -11.29 -9.99
CA LYS A 35 -36.10 -10.76 -11.10
C LYS A 35 -35.79 -9.27 -10.89
N ILE A 36 -36.76 -8.53 -10.34
CA ILE A 36 -36.63 -7.12 -9.98
C ILE A 36 -35.55 -6.92 -8.89
N ALA A 37 -35.46 -7.83 -7.91
CA ALA A 37 -34.45 -7.76 -6.85
C ALA A 37 -33.01 -7.86 -7.39
N TRP A 38 -32.73 -8.83 -8.28
CA TRP A 38 -31.41 -8.98 -8.89
C TRP A 38 -31.03 -7.80 -9.77
N LEU A 39 -31.97 -7.27 -10.55
CA LEU A 39 -31.74 -6.09 -11.38
C LEU A 39 -31.38 -4.87 -10.52
N ARG A 40 -32.12 -4.64 -9.41
CA ARG A 40 -31.84 -3.54 -8.47
C ARG A 40 -30.45 -3.65 -7.85
N ILE A 41 -30.03 -4.85 -7.45
CA ILE A 41 -28.68 -5.10 -6.90
C ILE A 41 -27.59 -4.81 -7.95
N ILE A 42 -27.78 -5.32 -9.18
CA ILE A 42 -26.82 -5.12 -10.28
C ILE A 42 -26.74 -3.64 -10.65
N THR A 43 -27.87 -2.95 -10.79
CA THR A 43 -27.88 -1.52 -11.10
C THR A 43 -27.28 -0.69 -9.96
N ALA A 44 -27.56 -1.02 -8.69
CA ALA A 44 -26.95 -0.34 -7.55
C ALA A 44 -25.42 -0.47 -7.56
N GLY A 45 -24.91 -1.70 -7.74
CA GLY A 45 -23.47 -1.96 -7.78
C GLY A 45 -22.79 -1.28 -8.98
N PHE A 46 -23.39 -1.38 -10.17
CA PHE A 46 -22.81 -0.83 -11.39
C PHE A 46 -22.84 0.70 -11.41
N SER A 47 -23.95 1.31 -10.98
CA SER A 47 -24.07 2.77 -10.89
C SER A 47 -23.11 3.37 -9.86
N SER A 48 -22.96 2.72 -8.70
CA SER A 48 -21.95 3.10 -7.69
C SER A 48 -20.54 3.10 -8.28
N MET A 49 -20.15 2.03 -8.98
CA MET A 49 -18.83 1.92 -9.59
C MET A 49 -18.58 2.97 -10.68
N VAL A 50 -19.57 3.24 -11.53
CA VAL A 50 -19.49 4.26 -12.59
C VAL A 50 -19.39 5.66 -11.99
N LEU A 51 -20.22 5.99 -10.99
CA LEU A 51 -20.24 7.31 -10.36
C LEU A 51 -18.94 7.59 -9.60
N LEU A 52 -18.46 6.65 -8.78
CA LEU A 52 -17.24 6.83 -8.01
C LEU A 52 -15.98 6.90 -8.87
N ARG A 53 -15.98 6.31 -10.06
CA ARG A 53 -14.88 6.43 -11.03
C ARG A 53 -15.03 7.58 -12.01
N SER A 54 -16.17 8.26 -12.03
CA SER A 54 -16.38 9.38 -12.94
C SER A 54 -15.60 10.62 -12.51
N SER A 55 -14.99 11.28 -13.48
CA SER A 55 -14.50 12.66 -13.39
C SER A 55 -15.53 13.52 -14.09
N LEU A 56 -16.16 14.46 -13.37
CA LEU A 56 -17.23 15.29 -13.92
C LEU A 56 -16.66 16.44 -14.76
N PHE A 57 -15.48 16.95 -14.40
CA PHE A 57 -14.78 18.03 -15.09
C PHE A 57 -13.27 17.86 -14.97
N ARG A 58 -12.51 18.15 -16.04
CA ARG A 58 -11.05 18.26 -15.98
C ARG A 58 -10.66 19.73 -15.96
N LEU A 59 -10.12 20.21 -14.85
CA LEU A 59 -9.64 21.57 -14.68
C LEU A 59 -8.12 21.59 -14.85
N ARG A 60 -7.63 22.28 -15.88
CA ARG A 60 -6.20 22.46 -16.10
C ARG A 60 -5.70 23.67 -15.31
N VAL A 61 -4.88 23.44 -14.30
CA VAL A 61 -4.25 24.50 -13.50
C VAL A 61 -2.75 24.47 -13.81
N GLY A 62 -2.28 25.47 -14.56
CA GLY A 62 -0.90 25.52 -15.05
C GLY A 62 -0.60 24.38 -16.04
N SER A 63 0.33 23.49 -15.69
CA SER A 63 0.69 22.31 -16.50
C SER A 63 0.05 21.00 -16.02
N GLN A 64 -0.75 21.02 -14.95
CA GLN A 64 -1.40 19.82 -14.41
C GLN A 64 -2.90 19.80 -14.73
N ASP A 65 -3.36 18.67 -15.25
CA ASP A 65 -4.78 18.38 -15.41
C ASP A 65 -5.30 17.78 -14.10
N ILE A 66 -6.24 18.48 -13.45
CA ILE A 66 -6.87 18.05 -12.21
C ILE A 66 -8.27 17.53 -12.56
N ASP A 67 -8.50 16.24 -12.35
CA ASP A 67 -9.83 15.65 -12.37
C ASP A 67 -10.65 16.19 -11.19
N VAL A 68 -11.80 16.79 -11.47
CA VAL A 68 -12.78 17.28 -10.50
C VAL A 68 -14.02 16.41 -10.60
N GLY A 69 -14.26 15.63 -9.54
CA GLY A 69 -15.37 14.71 -9.46
C GLY A 69 -15.24 13.74 -8.27
N PRO A 70 -16.19 12.80 -8.12
CA PRO A 70 -16.18 11.81 -7.04
C PRO A 70 -14.87 10.99 -6.96
N ALA A 71 -14.26 10.72 -8.11
CA ALA A 71 -12.98 10.01 -8.17
C ALA A 71 -11.85 10.75 -7.43
N ALA A 72 -11.84 12.09 -7.48
CA ALA A 72 -10.83 12.91 -6.82
C ALA A 72 -10.92 12.82 -5.29
N LEU A 73 -12.15 12.78 -4.74
CA LEU A 73 -12.37 12.60 -3.30
C LEU A 73 -11.85 11.24 -2.83
N VAL A 74 -12.13 10.17 -3.57
CA VAL A 74 -11.65 8.82 -3.25
C VAL A 74 -10.12 8.77 -3.30
N GLN A 75 -9.51 9.38 -4.30
CA GLN A 75 -8.04 9.43 -4.42
C GLN A 75 -7.39 10.25 -3.30
N GLN A 76 -7.97 11.40 -2.93
CA GLN A 76 -7.48 12.21 -1.82
C GLN A 76 -7.57 11.47 -0.49
N LEU A 77 -8.67 10.77 -0.25
CA LEU A 77 -8.86 9.95 0.94
C LEU A 77 -7.85 8.79 0.99
N GLN A 78 -7.65 8.09 -0.14
CA GLN A 78 -6.62 7.04 -0.24
C GLN A 78 -5.25 7.61 0.09
N GLY A 79 -4.85 8.71 -0.55
CA GLY A 79 -3.56 9.33 -0.27
C GLY A 79 -3.41 9.82 1.18
N ALA A 80 -4.49 10.26 1.83
CA ALA A 80 -4.47 10.64 3.24
C ALA A 80 -4.28 9.43 4.16
N ILE A 81 -4.96 8.32 3.86
CA ILE A 81 -4.84 7.07 4.62
C ILE A 81 -3.47 6.43 4.40
N ASP A 82 -2.99 6.37 3.16
CA ASP A 82 -1.66 5.84 2.83
C ASP A 82 -0.58 6.62 3.59
N ARG A 83 -0.66 7.96 3.64
CA ARG A 83 0.26 8.79 4.44
C ARG A 83 0.18 8.50 5.94
N GLU A 84 -1.00 8.23 6.48
CA GLU A 84 -1.14 7.91 7.91
C GLU A 84 -0.61 6.51 8.23
N ILE A 85 -0.85 5.53 7.34
CA ILE A 85 -0.28 4.19 7.44
C ILE A 85 1.25 4.28 7.34
N ASP A 86 1.78 5.01 6.37
CA ASP A 86 3.22 5.24 6.21
C ASP A 86 3.83 5.87 7.47
N ARG A 87 3.12 6.81 8.11
CA ARG A 87 3.56 7.43 9.36
C ARG A 87 3.63 6.43 10.51
N GLN A 88 2.64 5.53 10.61
CA GLN A 88 2.63 4.47 11.63
C GLN A 88 3.71 3.42 11.36
N GLU A 89 3.89 3.01 10.10
CA GLU A 89 4.96 2.09 9.70
C GLU A 89 6.36 2.69 9.94
N GLY A 90 6.53 3.99 9.71
CA GLY A 90 7.79 4.70 9.96
C GLY A 90 8.25 4.60 11.42
N GLN A 91 7.32 4.62 12.37
CA GLN A 91 7.64 4.42 13.80
C GLN A 91 8.14 3.01 14.08
N LEU A 92 7.52 1.98 13.49
CA LEU A 92 7.96 0.59 13.62
C LEU A 92 9.34 0.36 13.02
N ARG A 93 9.65 1.01 11.89
CA ARG A 93 10.99 0.97 11.26
C ARG A 93 12.04 1.64 12.13
N LEU A 94 11.71 2.75 12.79
CA LEU A 94 12.62 3.43 13.71
C LEU A 94 12.95 2.57 14.93
N LEU A 95 11.97 1.85 15.49
CA LEU A 95 12.19 0.90 16.58
C LEU A 95 13.03 -0.31 16.15
N ALA A 96 12.91 -0.73 14.89
CA ALA A 96 13.64 -1.86 14.34
C ALA A 96 15.04 -1.46 13.82
N VAL A 97 15.38 -0.18 13.68
CA VAL A 97 16.65 0.28 13.08
C VAL A 97 17.89 -0.21 13.83
N ASP A 98 17.75 -0.47 15.13
CA ASP A 98 18.79 -1.04 15.98
C ASP A 98 18.85 -2.58 15.90
N ALA A 99 18.08 -3.22 15.00
CA ALA A 99 18.10 -4.66 14.81
C ALA A 99 19.51 -5.18 14.54
N LEU A 100 20.35 -4.46 13.78
CA LEU A 100 21.74 -4.85 13.49
C LEU A 100 22.76 -4.30 14.49
N LYS A 101 22.31 -3.63 15.57
CA LYS A 101 23.22 -3.02 16.56
C LYS A 101 24.09 -4.10 17.22
N GLY A 102 25.38 -3.80 17.36
CA GLY A 102 26.36 -4.70 17.98
C GLY A 102 26.98 -5.74 17.04
N LEU A 103 26.54 -5.82 15.78
CA LEU A 103 27.25 -6.57 14.74
C LEU A 103 28.39 -5.71 14.16
N ARG A 104 29.42 -6.33 13.59
CA ARG A 104 30.39 -5.60 12.78
C ARG A 104 29.77 -5.27 11.43
N PHE A 105 29.99 -4.06 10.94
CA PHE A 105 29.41 -3.61 9.67
C PHE A 105 29.85 -4.49 8.48
N GLU A 106 31.10 -4.94 8.48
CA GLU A 106 31.66 -5.80 7.43
C GLU A 106 30.92 -7.14 7.33
N ASP A 107 30.59 -7.75 8.47
CA ASP A 107 29.92 -9.05 8.51
C ASP A 107 28.44 -8.86 8.12
N ALA A 108 27.81 -7.82 8.66
CA ALA A 108 26.42 -7.50 8.37
C ALA A 108 26.18 -7.16 6.89
N VAL A 109 27.09 -6.41 6.24
CA VAL A 109 26.94 -6.02 4.84
C VAL A 109 27.15 -7.19 3.88
N SER A 110 27.97 -8.17 4.28
CA SER A 110 28.23 -9.38 3.50
C SER A 110 27.07 -10.39 3.61
N GLU A 111 26.57 -10.63 4.81
CA GLU A 111 25.68 -11.77 5.07
C GLU A 111 24.19 -11.39 5.14
N ALA A 112 23.84 -10.24 5.74
CA ALA A 112 22.44 -9.88 5.96
C ALA A 112 21.63 -9.70 4.66
N PRO A 113 22.14 -9.04 3.60
CA PRO A 113 21.42 -8.92 2.34
C PRO A 113 21.18 -10.27 1.67
N ALA A 114 22.17 -11.17 1.71
CA ALA A 114 22.07 -12.51 1.13
C ALA A 114 21.03 -13.37 1.87
N LEU A 115 21.02 -13.30 3.21
CA LEU A 115 20.02 -13.98 4.03
C LEU A 115 18.61 -13.43 3.80
N CYS A 116 18.45 -12.10 3.74
CA CYS A 116 17.15 -11.48 3.44
C CYS A 116 16.63 -11.90 2.06
N ALA A 117 17.49 -11.90 1.05
CA ALA A 117 17.13 -12.32 -0.30
C ALA A 117 16.73 -13.80 -0.37
N GLY A 118 17.45 -14.67 0.36
CA GLY A 118 17.14 -16.10 0.43
C GLY A 118 15.80 -16.39 1.10
N VAL A 119 15.42 -15.62 2.12
CA VAL A 119 14.13 -15.76 2.82
C VAL A 119 12.96 -15.30 1.95
N LEU A 120 13.11 -14.19 1.22
CA LEU A 120 11.99 -13.59 0.49
C LEU A 120 11.59 -14.37 -0.77
N GLN A 121 12.49 -15.14 -1.38
CA GLN A 121 12.28 -15.95 -2.61
C GLN A 121 11.67 -15.22 -3.83
N SER A 122 11.20 -13.96 -3.68
CA SER A 122 10.36 -13.23 -4.64
C SER A 122 10.92 -11.85 -4.98
N LEU A 123 12.19 -11.58 -4.70
CA LEU A 123 12.80 -10.29 -5.05
C LEU A 123 12.94 -10.17 -6.56
N THR A 124 12.44 -9.07 -7.11
CA THR A 124 12.62 -8.75 -8.53
C THR A 124 14.06 -8.33 -8.81
N ALA A 125 14.48 -8.44 -10.07
CA ALA A 125 15.81 -7.98 -10.50
C ALA A 125 16.04 -6.49 -10.17
N ASP A 126 15.00 -5.66 -10.31
CA ASP A 126 15.05 -4.23 -10.01
C ASP A 126 15.26 -3.98 -8.51
N GLN A 127 14.57 -4.72 -7.64
CA GLN A 127 14.75 -4.63 -6.18
C GLN A 127 16.16 -5.04 -5.75
N GLN A 128 16.72 -6.10 -6.35
CA GLN A 128 18.09 -6.53 -6.09
C GLN A 128 19.12 -5.50 -6.55
N ALA A 129 18.93 -4.93 -7.75
CA ALA A 129 19.82 -3.90 -8.29
C ALA A 129 19.79 -2.62 -7.43
N GLN A 130 18.60 -2.20 -7.00
CA GLN A 130 18.43 -1.04 -6.14
C GLN A 130 19.07 -1.26 -4.76
N LEU A 131 18.84 -2.43 -4.14
CA LEU A 131 19.47 -2.79 -2.87
C LEU A 131 21.00 -2.78 -2.95
N LYS A 132 21.57 -3.35 -4.02
CA LYS A 132 23.02 -3.35 -4.25
C LYS A 132 23.57 -1.93 -4.35
N LYS A 133 22.92 -1.06 -5.12
CA LYS A 133 23.31 0.34 -5.29
C LYS A 133 23.27 1.11 -3.95
N SER A 134 22.22 0.89 -3.15
CA SER A 134 22.10 1.51 -1.81
C SER A 134 23.20 1.02 -0.87
N ILE A 135 23.53 -0.28 -0.87
CA ILE A 135 24.61 -0.84 -0.06
C ILE A 135 25.97 -0.26 -0.46
N GLU A 136 26.25 -0.12 -1.76
CA GLU A 136 27.48 0.50 -2.27
C GLU A 136 27.60 1.96 -1.79
N ALA A 137 26.49 2.71 -1.81
CA ALA A 137 26.45 4.09 -1.31
C ALA A 137 26.68 4.19 0.21
N ILE A 138 26.11 3.28 1.00
CA ILE A 138 26.33 3.22 2.46
C ILE A 138 27.78 2.85 2.79
N THR A 139 28.35 1.90 2.04
CA THR A 139 29.73 1.44 2.22
C THR A 139 30.73 2.57 1.94
N GLY A 140 30.56 3.27 0.81
CA GLY A 140 31.38 4.42 0.42
C GLY A 140 31.09 5.72 1.18
N GLY A 141 29.98 5.77 1.92
CA GLY A 141 29.58 6.93 2.71
C GLY A 141 30.49 7.19 3.92
N LYS A 142 30.54 8.45 4.35
CA LYS A 142 31.19 8.86 5.62
C LYS A 142 30.19 8.71 6.77
N GLY A 143 30.61 8.08 7.86
CA GLY A 143 29.78 7.88 9.04
C GLY A 143 30.38 6.86 9.99
N SER A 144 29.91 6.84 11.24
CA SER A 144 30.28 5.80 12.21
C SER A 144 29.78 4.43 11.74
N GLU A 145 30.42 3.36 12.22
CA GLU A 145 30.00 1.99 11.93
C GLU A 145 28.54 1.74 12.36
N GLU A 146 28.14 2.26 13.51
CA GLU A 146 26.76 2.17 14.02
C GLU A 146 25.76 2.91 13.11
N THR A 147 26.15 4.07 12.56
CA THR A 147 25.32 4.80 11.58
C THR A 147 25.15 3.99 10.29
N LYS A 148 26.22 3.37 9.80
CA LYS A 148 26.18 2.54 8.59
C LYS A 148 25.32 1.28 8.80
N LEU A 149 25.40 0.66 9.97
CA LEU A 149 24.53 -0.47 10.35
C LEU A 149 23.05 -0.08 10.39
N ARG A 150 22.72 1.08 10.94
CA ARG A 150 21.34 1.60 10.95
C ARG A 150 20.82 1.88 9.54
N MET A 151 21.65 2.48 8.68
CA MET A 151 21.30 2.72 7.28
C MET A 151 21.09 1.40 6.52
N LEU A 152 21.95 0.41 6.74
CA LEU A 152 21.80 -0.93 6.18
C LEU A 152 20.50 -1.60 6.66
N ALA A 153 20.21 -1.53 7.96
CA ALA A 153 18.98 -2.08 8.53
C ALA A 153 17.74 -1.43 7.88
N LEU A 154 17.74 -0.11 7.72
CA LEU A 154 16.62 0.62 7.10
C LEU A 154 16.40 0.18 5.64
N GLU A 155 17.47 0.02 4.87
CA GLU A 155 17.36 -0.41 3.48
C GLU A 155 16.89 -1.85 3.35
N LEU A 156 17.37 -2.75 4.22
CA LEU A 156 16.87 -4.12 4.28
C LEU A 156 15.39 -4.17 4.68
N MET A 157 14.93 -3.28 5.56
CA MET A 157 13.50 -3.20 5.92
C MET A 157 12.62 -2.71 4.78
N ASN A 158 13.12 -1.84 3.91
CA ASN A 158 12.37 -1.41 2.73
C ASN A 158 12.07 -2.58 1.78
N VAL A 159 12.95 -3.59 1.77
CA VAL A 159 12.85 -4.75 0.88
C VAL A 159 12.20 -5.96 1.57
N ALA A 160 12.56 -6.22 2.82
CA ALA A 160 12.18 -7.42 3.58
C ALA A 160 11.13 -7.18 4.67
N GLY A 161 10.94 -5.94 5.11
CA GLY A 161 10.15 -5.60 6.28
C GLY A 161 10.90 -5.80 7.61
N PRO A 162 10.43 -5.16 8.70
CA PRO A 162 11.14 -5.10 9.99
C PRO A 162 11.32 -6.45 10.68
N GLU A 163 10.34 -7.36 10.57
CA GLU A 163 10.39 -8.65 11.27
C GLU A 163 11.42 -9.61 10.66
N ILE A 164 11.57 -9.61 9.33
CA ILE A 164 12.59 -10.43 8.66
C ILE A 164 13.99 -9.91 9.01
N VAL A 165 14.20 -8.59 9.02
CA VAL A 165 15.51 -8.01 9.38
C VAL A 165 15.89 -8.36 10.82
N LYS A 166 14.94 -8.30 11.77
CA LYS A 166 15.20 -8.74 13.16
C LYS A 166 15.58 -10.21 13.23
N ALA A 167 14.83 -11.09 12.58
CA ALA A 167 15.11 -12.53 12.58
C ALA A 167 16.49 -12.86 11.97
N VAL A 168 16.87 -12.16 10.90
CA VAL A 168 18.20 -12.28 10.29
C VAL A 168 19.28 -11.78 11.26
N ALA A 169 19.07 -10.63 11.90
CA ALA A 169 20.01 -10.08 12.85
C ALA A 169 20.25 -11.00 14.06
N ASP A 170 19.18 -11.58 14.61
CA ASP A 170 19.28 -12.52 15.73
C ASP A 170 20.02 -13.80 15.33
N LYS A 171 19.81 -14.28 14.10
CA LYS A 171 20.57 -15.41 13.55
C LYS A 171 22.05 -15.09 13.40
N LEU A 172 22.40 -13.87 12.96
CA LEU A 172 23.79 -13.42 12.82
C LEU A 172 24.48 -13.21 14.17
N ARG A 173 23.74 -12.88 15.23
CA ARG A 173 24.29 -12.77 16.59
C ARG A 173 24.50 -14.11 17.28
N GLY A 174 23.67 -15.11 16.96
CA GLY A 174 23.73 -16.45 17.53
C GLY A 174 24.58 -17.46 16.73
N GLY A 175 25.20 -17.00 15.63
CA GLY A 175 26.11 -17.76 14.78
C GLY A 175 27.56 -17.68 15.22
#